data_AF-A0A0G4L1X6-F1
#
_entry.id   AF-A0A0G4L1X6-F1
#
_cell.length_a   1.000
_cell.length_b   1.000
_cell.length_c   1.000
_cell.angle_alpha   90.00
_cell.angle_beta   90.00
_cell.angle_gamma   90.00
#
_symmetry.space_group_name_H-M   'P 1'
#
loop_
_entity.id
_entity.type
_entity.pdbx_description
1 polymer ?
#
loop_
_entity_poly.entity_id
_entity_poly.type
_entity_poly.pdbx_seq_one_letter_code
_entity_poly.pdbx_strand_id
1 'polypeptide(L)'
;MSNIDLPSSQTVLLLHGPKKPYEVTAGYAIPEVKSENEVLVRAETFGLNPIDWKAPDFNFGIPVLPYIAGRELVGRVVKPSEPDSRLREGDQVLVISTDYRDLRKAGFQEYVVSSDFNTVRIPPNVPRQPGATIGVAYVAAVLSLGVCMGVDFSSILDGPDLLQVVRSVEPDLLPQDVRQECLSGIHDRERAVPGDWLAIWGGSSTSANLAVQLARLVGLRVVIIVDKAKHGLRLADHGVLRPDLLVDSHSPARAVEIIRANVGKKLRFALDTTGRDSAKSLLDALTPDDELEGVKVGEEKTTTTTTTPPPSPPDTPRRQRSQSAHLVGLTGLPKGQAPEGVAYHTVPIKIFHEVPAVGEALVLWLERLLASGLVKPPEVLAAEQGFDGVNRGLDRMRKGEISGGRMVVDIS
;
A
#
# COMPACT_ATOMS: atom_id res chain seq x y z
N MET A 1 -17.00 -28.19 -18.37
CA MET A 1 -17.31 -26.75 -18.23
C MET A 1 -18.77 -26.70 -17.83
N SER A 2 -19.06 -26.34 -16.58
CA SER A 2 -20.44 -26.05 -16.19
C SER A 2 -20.81 -24.75 -16.90
N ASN A 3 -21.84 -24.76 -17.75
CA ASN A 3 -22.43 -23.52 -18.23
C ASN A 3 -23.16 -22.89 -17.05
N ILE A 4 -22.44 -22.10 -16.23
CA ILE A 4 -23.09 -21.17 -15.32
C ILE A 4 -23.89 -20.22 -16.22
N ASP A 5 -25.22 -20.36 -16.18
CA ASP A 5 -26.10 -19.45 -16.90
C ASP A 5 -26.00 -18.09 -16.21
N LEU A 6 -25.31 -17.16 -16.87
CA LEU A 6 -25.16 -15.81 -16.36
C LEU A 6 -26.51 -15.09 -16.47
N PRO A 7 -26.90 -14.28 -15.48
CA PRO A 7 -28.12 -13.50 -15.59
C PRO A 7 -28.03 -12.51 -16.76
N SER A 8 -29.18 -12.05 -17.27
CA SER A 8 -29.22 -11.07 -18.36
C SER A 8 -28.67 -9.70 -17.98
N SER A 9 -28.57 -9.42 -16.68
CA SER A 9 -28.10 -8.16 -16.11
C SER A 9 -27.60 -8.36 -14.68
N GLN A 10 -27.01 -7.30 -14.12
CA GLN A 10 -26.46 -7.25 -12.78
C GLN A 10 -26.80 -5.93 -12.06
N THR A 11 -26.47 -5.89 -10.79
CA THR A 11 -26.53 -4.74 -9.88
C THR A 11 -25.14 -4.14 -9.71
N VAL A 12 -25.06 -2.80 -9.76
CA VAL A 12 -23.82 -2.04 -9.57
C VAL A 12 -24.07 -0.84 -8.67
N LEU A 13 -22.99 -0.22 -8.16
CA LEU A 13 -23.03 1.09 -7.52
C LEU A 13 -22.46 2.16 -8.44
N LEU A 14 -23.29 3.14 -8.81
CA LEU A 14 -22.90 4.26 -9.65
C LEU A 14 -22.67 5.53 -8.81
N LEU A 15 -21.54 6.18 -9.04
CA LEU A 15 -21.31 7.55 -8.62
C LEU A 15 -21.73 8.50 -9.74
N HIS A 16 -22.72 9.34 -9.49
CA HIS A 16 -23.23 10.33 -10.46
C HIS A 16 -22.52 11.69 -10.40
N GLY A 17 -21.72 11.94 -9.37
CA GLY A 17 -20.92 13.15 -9.29
C GLY A 17 -20.12 13.26 -7.98
N PRO A 18 -19.22 14.25 -7.90
CA PRO A 18 -18.47 14.51 -6.68
C PRO A 18 -19.39 14.83 -5.51
N LYS A 19 -19.02 14.40 -4.31
CA LYS A 19 -19.79 14.57 -3.05
C LYS A 19 -21.22 14.00 -3.10
N LYS A 20 -21.51 13.10 -4.04
CA LYS A 20 -22.75 12.32 -4.07
C LYS A 20 -22.51 10.94 -3.47
N PRO A 21 -23.52 10.34 -2.81
CA PRO A 21 -23.45 8.93 -2.45
C PRO A 21 -23.45 8.06 -3.71
N TYR A 22 -23.05 6.80 -3.54
CA TYR A 22 -23.23 5.79 -4.59
C TYR A 22 -24.71 5.40 -4.70
N GLU A 23 -25.21 5.21 -5.92
CA GLU A 23 -26.58 4.81 -6.22
C GLU A 23 -26.63 3.33 -6.65
N VAL A 24 -27.49 2.54 -6.01
CA VAL A 24 -27.75 1.15 -6.40
C VAL A 24 -28.50 1.14 -7.72
N THR A 25 -27.90 0.55 -8.75
CA THR A 25 -28.47 0.46 -10.09
C THR A 25 -28.60 -1.00 -10.50
N ALA A 26 -29.83 -1.48 -10.64
CA ALA A 26 -30.14 -2.79 -11.20
C ALA A 26 -30.27 -2.73 -12.73
N GLY A 27 -30.21 -3.88 -13.41
CA GLY A 27 -30.39 -3.95 -14.86
C GLY A 27 -29.16 -3.53 -15.67
N TYR A 28 -28.00 -3.38 -15.02
CA TYR A 28 -26.74 -3.03 -15.68
C TYR A 28 -26.19 -4.24 -16.45
N ALA A 29 -25.50 -4.00 -17.57
CA ALA A 29 -24.93 -5.10 -18.35
C ALA A 29 -23.79 -5.81 -17.59
N ILE A 30 -23.70 -7.13 -17.71
CA ILE A 30 -22.54 -7.89 -17.22
C ILE A 30 -21.34 -7.54 -18.11
N PRO A 31 -20.16 -7.22 -17.55
CA PRO A 31 -18.99 -6.91 -18.34
C PRO A 31 -18.51 -8.14 -19.12
N GLU A 32 -18.18 -7.91 -20.40
CA GLU A 32 -17.57 -8.93 -21.24
C GLU A 32 -16.08 -9.09 -20.92
N VAL A 33 -15.62 -10.33 -20.90
CA VAL A 33 -14.19 -10.71 -20.92
C VAL A 33 -13.66 -10.46 -22.34
N LYS A 34 -12.60 -9.66 -22.47
CA LYS A 34 -12.05 -9.20 -23.75
C LYS A 34 -10.67 -9.76 -24.08
N SER A 35 -10.02 -10.41 -23.13
CA SER A 35 -8.64 -10.88 -23.26
C SER A 35 -8.45 -12.25 -22.59
N GLU A 36 -7.45 -13.00 -23.04
CA GLU A 36 -7.12 -14.36 -22.57
C GLU A 36 -6.52 -14.40 -21.15
N ASN A 37 -6.19 -13.23 -20.59
CA ASN A 37 -5.74 -13.05 -19.21
C ASN A 37 -6.84 -12.47 -18.30
N GLU A 38 -8.07 -12.31 -18.79
CA GLU A 38 -9.19 -11.78 -18.01
C GLU A 38 -10.08 -12.92 -17.49
N VAL A 39 -10.41 -12.88 -16.20
CA VAL A 39 -11.40 -13.74 -15.55
C VAL A 39 -12.65 -12.95 -15.23
N LEU A 40 -13.81 -13.62 -15.22
CA LEU A 40 -15.05 -13.06 -14.67
C LEU A 40 -15.28 -13.63 -13.27
N VAL A 41 -15.49 -12.76 -12.29
CA VAL A 41 -15.69 -13.10 -10.88
C VAL A 41 -17.03 -12.57 -10.42
N ARG A 42 -17.84 -13.43 -9.79
CA ARG A 42 -19.04 -13.01 -9.07
C ARG A 42 -18.68 -12.61 -7.65
N ALA A 43 -18.88 -11.34 -7.31
CA ALA A 43 -18.58 -10.79 -5.99
C ALA A 43 -19.50 -11.36 -4.91
N GLU A 44 -18.93 -11.62 -3.72
CA GLU A 44 -19.67 -12.09 -2.54
C GLU A 44 -19.46 -11.16 -1.33
N THR A 45 -18.26 -10.58 -1.19
CA THR A 45 -17.94 -9.59 -0.14
C THR A 45 -17.05 -8.48 -0.69
N PHE A 46 -17.41 -7.22 -0.47
CA PHE A 46 -16.55 -6.08 -0.76
C PHE A 46 -15.64 -5.73 0.43
N GLY A 47 -14.38 -5.41 0.15
CA GLY A 47 -13.47 -4.79 1.11
C GLY A 47 -13.46 -3.28 0.94
N LEU A 48 -13.79 -2.52 2.00
CA LEU A 48 -13.84 -1.07 1.91
C LEU A 48 -12.49 -0.42 2.20
N ASN A 49 -12.11 0.55 1.36
CA ASN A 49 -10.85 1.29 1.47
C ASN A 49 -11.10 2.80 1.67
N PRO A 50 -10.17 3.53 2.30
CA PRO A 50 -10.32 4.97 2.47
C PRO A 50 -10.52 5.72 1.14
N ILE A 51 -9.94 5.23 0.05
CA ILE A 51 -10.10 5.82 -1.29
C ILE A 51 -11.55 5.78 -1.78
N ASP A 52 -12.35 4.78 -1.36
CA ASP A 52 -13.72 4.62 -1.82
C ASP A 52 -14.63 5.75 -1.32
N TRP A 53 -14.38 6.32 -0.14
CA TRP A 53 -15.11 7.51 0.32
C TRP A 53 -14.38 8.82 0.02
N LYS A 54 -13.04 8.81 0.01
CA LYS A 54 -12.25 10.03 -0.24
C LYS A 54 -12.35 10.49 -1.69
N ALA A 55 -12.34 9.59 -2.67
CA ALA A 55 -12.41 9.97 -4.08
C ALA A 55 -13.65 10.83 -4.41
N PRO A 56 -14.89 10.44 -4.02
CA PRO A 56 -16.07 11.28 -4.13
C PRO A 56 -15.96 12.61 -3.38
N ASP A 57 -15.52 12.60 -2.12
CA ASP A 57 -15.52 13.79 -1.24
C ASP A 57 -14.55 14.89 -1.72
N PHE A 58 -13.39 14.47 -2.23
CA PHE A 58 -12.29 15.36 -2.63
C PHE A 58 -12.15 15.48 -4.16
N ASN A 59 -13.05 14.86 -4.93
CA ASN A 59 -13.08 14.91 -6.39
C ASN A 59 -11.73 14.53 -7.05
N PHE A 60 -11.19 13.36 -6.69
CA PHE A 60 -9.95 12.85 -7.29
C PHE A 60 -10.08 11.37 -7.62
N GLY A 61 -9.33 10.90 -8.62
CA GLY A 61 -9.36 9.49 -9.02
C GLY A 61 -10.71 9.04 -9.61
N ILE A 62 -11.51 9.98 -10.12
CA ILE A 62 -12.79 9.72 -10.82
C ILE A 62 -12.56 10.01 -12.31
N PRO A 63 -12.37 9.00 -13.16
CA PRO A 63 -12.02 9.20 -14.57
C PRO A 63 -13.20 9.62 -15.45
N VAL A 64 -14.42 9.21 -15.10
CA VAL A 64 -15.65 9.43 -15.89
C VAL A 64 -16.85 9.53 -14.95
N LEU A 65 -18.01 9.97 -15.43
CA LEU A 65 -19.31 9.88 -14.74
C LEU A 65 -20.39 9.39 -15.73
N PRO A 66 -21.34 8.53 -15.32
CA PRO A 66 -21.37 7.82 -14.03
C PRO A 66 -20.19 6.84 -13.89
N TYR A 67 -19.78 6.57 -12.65
CA TYR A 67 -18.57 5.80 -12.34
C TYR A 67 -18.83 4.65 -11.38
N ILE A 68 -18.30 3.46 -11.68
CA ILE A 68 -18.27 2.32 -10.74
C ILE A 68 -16.96 2.39 -9.95
N ALA A 69 -17.05 2.39 -8.62
CA ALA A 69 -15.89 2.42 -7.74
C ALA A 69 -15.62 1.04 -7.11
N GLY A 70 -14.94 1.00 -5.96
CA GLY A 70 -14.51 -0.22 -5.29
C GLY A 70 -13.11 -0.63 -5.73
N ARG A 71 -12.32 -1.13 -4.78
CA ARG A 71 -10.90 -1.46 -4.99
C ARG A 71 -10.52 -2.89 -4.65
N GLU A 72 -11.37 -3.61 -3.96
CA GLU A 72 -11.17 -5.04 -3.75
C GLU A 72 -12.47 -5.73 -3.34
N LEU A 73 -12.50 -7.03 -3.61
CA LEU A 73 -13.60 -7.91 -3.25
C LEU A 73 -13.11 -9.35 -3.12
N VAL A 74 -13.87 -10.16 -2.39
CA VAL A 74 -13.82 -11.62 -2.48
C VAL A 74 -15.05 -12.11 -3.21
N GLY A 75 -14.83 -13.09 -4.10
CA GLY A 75 -15.89 -13.69 -4.90
C GLY A 75 -15.51 -15.06 -5.42
N ARG A 76 -16.29 -15.55 -6.39
CA ARG A 76 -16.04 -16.81 -7.10
C ARG A 76 -15.79 -16.59 -8.57
N VAL A 77 -14.82 -17.30 -9.13
CA VAL A 77 -14.61 -17.35 -10.57
C VAL A 77 -15.83 -18.00 -11.22
N VAL A 78 -16.46 -17.29 -12.15
CA VAL A 78 -17.57 -17.82 -12.98
C VAL A 78 -17.12 -18.11 -14.40
N LYS A 79 -16.11 -17.39 -14.91
CA LYS A 79 -15.47 -17.67 -16.19
C LYS A 79 -13.96 -17.56 -16.04
N PRO A 80 -13.20 -18.67 -16.16
CA PRO A 80 -11.75 -18.62 -16.19
C PRO A 80 -11.26 -17.96 -17.49
N SER A 81 -9.97 -17.59 -17.49
CA SER A 81 -9.35 -16.86 -18.60
C SER A 81 -9.12 -17.76 -19.82
N GLU A 82 -8.79 -19.03 -19.57
CA GLU A 82 -8.60 -20.09 -20.56
C GLU A 82 -8.84 -21.48 -19.90
N PRO A 83 -8.98 -22.58 -20.69
CA PRO A 83 -9.24 -23.92 -20.15
C PRO A 83 -8.20 -24.42 -19.14
N ASP A 84 -6.93 -24.05 -19.32
CA ASP A 84 -5.81 -24.47 -18.46
C ASP A 84 -5.42 -23.40 -17.43
N SER A 85 -6.28 -22.40 -17.22
CA SER A 85 -6.03 -21.32 -16.27
C SER A 85 -5.78 -21.83 -14.85
N ARG A 86 -4.85 -21.17 -14.14
CA ARG A 86 -4.59 -21.42 -12.72
C ARG A 86 -5.81 -21.13 -11.83
N LEU A 87 -6.69 -20.24 -12.29
CA LEU A 87 -7.95 -19.87 -11.64
C LEU A 87 -9.08 -20.64 -12.31
N ARG A 88 -9.74 -21.50 -11.55
CA ARG A 88 -10.78 -22.39 -12.06
C ARG A 88 -12.15 -21.88 -11.66
N GLU A 89 -13.15 -22.22 -12.47
CA GLU A 89 -14.55 -21.99 -12.12
C GLU A 89 -14.86 -22.52 -10.71
N GLY A 90 -15.49 -21.68 -9.88
CA GLY A 90 -15.82 -21.97 -8.49
C GLY A 90 -14.74 -21.61 -7.45
N ASP A 91 -13.50 -21.33 -7.88
CA ASP A 91 -12.43 -20.91 -6.98
C ASP A 91 -12.83 -19.63 -6.23
N GLN A 92 -12.61 -19.63 -4.91
CA GLN A 92 -12.74 -18.42 -4.10
C GLN A 92 -11.51 -17.54 -4.34
N VAL A 93 -11.74 -16.30 -4.76
CA VAL A 93 -10.66 -15.38 -5.14
C VAL A 93 -10.82 -14.01 -4.49
N LEU A 94 -9.69 -13.38 -4.17
CA LEU A 94 -9.57 -11.96 -3.86
C LEU A 94 -9.19 -11.23 -5.15
N VAL A 95 -10.04 -10.32 -5.61
CA VAL A 95 -9.73 -9.43 -6.73
C VAL A 95 -9.19 -8.13 -6.18
N ILE A 96 -7.99 -7.73 -6.61
CA ILE A 96 -7.36 -6.46 -6.22
C ILE A 96 -7.55 -5.44 -7.36
N SER A 97 -8.68 -4.75 -7.31
CA SER A 97 -9.19 -3.85 -8.35
C SER A 97 -8.52 -2.46 -8.29
N THR A 98 -7.26 -2.39 -8.71
CA THR A 98 -6.53 -1.11 -8.85
C THR A 98 -6.54 -0.56 -10.28
N ASP A 99 -6.93 -1.36 -11.28
CA ASP A 99 -7.19 -0.96 -12.67
C ASP A 99 -8.58 -0.33 -12.85
N TYR A 100 -8.90 0.66 -12.02
CA TYR A 100 -10.26 1.19 -11.90
C TYR A 100 -10.69 2.12 -13.03
N ARG A 101 -9.77 2.44 -13.96
CA ARG A 101 -10.08 3.26 -15.13
C ARG A 101 -10.87 2.47 -16.17
N ASP A 102 -10.73 1.14 -16.17
CA ASP A 102 -11.66 0.24 -16.83
C ASP A 102 -12.80 -0.11 -15.86
N LEU A 103 -14.01 0.41 -16.13
CA LEU A 103 -15.15 0.19 -15.24
C LEU A 103 -15.58 -1.27 -15.15
N ARG A 104 -15.24 -2.12 -16.14
CA ARG A 104 -15.46 -3.57 -16.06
C ARG A 104 -14.71 -4.20 -14.90
N LYS A 105 -13.60 -3.57 -14.50
CA LYS A 105 -12.68 -4.05 -13.47
C LYS A 105 -12.87 -3.42 -12.11
N ALA A 106 -13.77 -2.44 -11.97
CA ALA A 106 -14.07 -1.79 -10.69
C ALA A 106 -14.85 -2.71 -9.74
N GLY A 107 -14.63 -2.58 -8.42
CA GLY A 107 -15.10 -3.57 -7.45
C GLY A 107 -16.59 -3.58 -7.13
N PHE A 108 -17.29 -2.42 -7.09
CA PHE A 108 -18.66 -2.32 -6.60
C PHE A 108 -19.74 -2.70 -7.64
N GLN A 109 -19.68 -3.95 -8.09
CA GLN A 109 -20.64 -4.58 -9.00
C GLN A 109 -20.70 -6.10 -8.74
N GLU A 110 -21.79 -6.77 -9.12
CA GLU A 110 -21.96 -8.21 -8.87
C GLU A 110 -20.99 -9.07 -9.67
N TYR A 111 -20.71 -8.70 -10.92
CA TYR A 111 -19.80 -9.41 -11.81
C TYR A 111 -18.67 -8.48 -12.24
N VAL A 112 -17.44 -8.85 -11.88
CA VAL A 112 -16.25 -8.05 -12.09
C VAL A 112 -15.30 -8.80 -13.01
N VAL A 113 -14.83 -8.12 -14.06
CA VAL A 113 -13.69 -8.60 -14.84
C VAL A 113 -12.42 -8.31 -14.06
N SER A 114 -11.47 -9.22 -14.01
CA SER A 114 -10.15 -8.93 -13.47
C SER A 114 -9.08 -9.62 -14.29
N SER A 115 -7.90 -9.03 -14.35
CA SER A 115 -6.74 -9.75 -14.86
C SER A 115 -6.39 -10.89 -13.90
N ASP A 116 -5.99 -12.03 -14.42
CA ASP A 116 -5.53 -13.18 -13.63
C ASP A 116 -4.35 -12.79 -12.73
N PHE A 117 -3.40 -11.99 -13.22
CA PHE A 117 -2.28 -11.44 -12.46
C PHE A 117 -2.66 -10.35 -11.43
N ASN A 118 -3.95 -10.03 -11.29
CA ASN A 118 -4.49 -9.19 -10.21
C ASN A 118 -5.50 -9.92 -9.31
N THR A 119 -5.63 -11.24 -9.47
CA THR A 119 -6.64 -12.07 -8.80
C THR A 119 -5.98 -13.19 -7.99
N VAL A 120 -6.10 -13.15 -6.67
CA VAL A 120 -5.47 -14.10 -5.74
C VAL A 120 -6.43 -15.24 -5.45
N ARG A 121 -6.04 -16.49 -5.68
CA ARG A 121 -6.80 -17.64 -5.18
C ARG A 121 -6.67 -17.72 -3.66
N ILE A 122 -7.80 -17.60 -2.98
CA ILE A 122 -7.83 -17.69 -1.52
C ILE A 122 -7.82 -19.17 -1.13
N PRO A 123 -6.88 -19.61 -0.28
CA PRO A 123 -6.86 -20.99 0.18
C PRO A 123 -8.05 -21.27 1.11
N PRO A 124 -8.55 -22.52 1.18
CA PRO A 124 -9.80 -22.84 1.90
C PRO A 124 -9.79 -22.51 3.40
N ASN A 125 -8.61 -22.36 4.02
CA ASN A 125 -8.43 -22.00 5.43
C ASN A 125 -8.64 -20.50 5.71
N VAL A 126 -8.76 -19.65 4.69
CA VAL A 126 -9.01 -18.21 4.86
C VAL A 126 -10.49 -17.91 4.59
N PRO A 127 -11.26 -17.53 5.63
CA PRO A 127 -12.68 -17.22 5.46
C PRO A 127 -12.88 -15.98 4.57
N ARG A 128 -14.06 -15.91 3.95
CA ARG A 128 -14.44 -14.89 2.96
C ARG A 128 -14.21 -13.44 3.44
N GLN A 129 -14.81 -13.08 4.57
CA GLN A 129 -14.73 -11.71 5.12
C GLN A 129 -13.28 -11.29 5.43
N PRO A 130 -12.47 -12.06 6.20
CA PRO A 130 -11.04 -11.84 6.32
C PRO A 130 -10.31 -11.76 4.98
N GLY A 131 -10.62 -12.61 4.00
CA GLY A 131 -9.99 -12.54 2.67
C GLY A 131 -10.16 -11.17 1.99
N ALA A 132 -11.28 -10.50 2.24
CA ALA A 132 -11.60 -9.17 1.69
C ALA A 132 -10.90 -8.01 2.42
N THR A 133 -9.95 -8.28 3.33
CA THR A 133 -9.25 -7.23 4.10
C THR A 133 -7.81 -6.99 3.67
N ILE A 134 -7.34 -7.67 2.62
CA ILE A 134 -5.91 -7.84 2.31
C ILE A 134 -5.46 -6.98 1.12
N GLY A 135 -6.19 -7.03 0.01
CA GLY A 135 -5.71 -6.75 -1.35
C GLY A 135 -4.90 -5.46 -1.53
N VAL A 136 -5.55 -4.30 -1.51
CA VAL A 136 -4.90 -3.01 -1.80
C VAL A 136 -3.80 -2.71 -0.79
N ALA A 137 -4.02 -3.05 0.48
CA ALA A 137 -3.07 -2.82 1.56
C ALA A 137 -1.82 -3.71 1.42
N TYR A 138 -1.99 -4.94 0.93
CA TYR A 138 -0.91 -5.87 0.61
C TYR A 138 -0.06 -5.31 -0.52
N VAL A 139 -0.67 -4.89 -1.63
CA VAL A 139 0.06 -4.29 -2.76
C VAL A 139 0.85 -3.07 -2.31
N ALA A 140 0.23 -2.17 -1.54
CA ALA A 140 0.90 -1.00 -1.00
C ALA A 140 2.09 -1.37 -0.09
N ALA A 141 1.93 -2.34 0.80
CA ALA A 141 2.99 -2.79 1.70
C ALA A 141 4.15 -3.44 0.95
N VAL A 142 3.86 -4.38 0.04
CA VAL A 142 4.87 -5.11 -0.72
C VAL A 142 5.63 -4.19 -1.67
N LEU A 143 4.98 -3.25 -2.35
CA LEU A 143 5.68 -2.29 -3.21
C LEU A 143 6.49 -1.27 -2.41
N SER A 144 6.02 -0.85 -1.23
CA SER A 144 6.80 0.00 -0.32
C SER A 144 8.09 -0.70 0.10
N LEU A 145 7.99 -1.96 0.54
CA LEU A 145 9.15 -2.73 1.01
C LEU A 145 10.06 -3.14 -0.17
N GLY A 146 9.50 -3.75 -1.21
CA GLY A 146 10.25 -4.38 -2.29
C GLY A 146 10.82 -3.40 -3.32
N VAL A 147 10.07 -2.37 -3.70
CA VAL A 147 10.55 -1.38 -4.70
C VAL A 147 11.20 -0.19 -4.02
N CYS A 148 10.51 0.47 -3.09
CA CYS A 148 11.03 1.70 -2.49
C CYS A 148 12.19 1.44 -1.50
N MET A 149 12.14 0.33 -0.74
CA MET A 149 13.19 -0.04 0.22
C MET A 149 14.12 -1.16 -0.30
N GLY A 150 13.83 -1.71 -1.49
CA GLY A 150 14.65 -2.74 -2.11
C GLY A 150 14.69 -4.07 -1.35
N VAL A 151 13.70 -4.38 -0.51
CA VAL A 151 13.64 -5.66 0.22
C VAL A 151 13.57 -6.82 -0.78
N ASP A 152 14.46 -7.80 -0.61
CA ASP A 152 14.44 -9.07 -1.35
C ASP A 152 13.65 -10.13 -0.56
N PHE A 153 12.53 -10.58 -1.11
CA PHE A 153 11.68 -11.61 -0.51
C PHE A 153 11.98 -13.03 -0.99
N SER A 154 13.03 -13.24 -1.81
CA SER A 154 13.35 -14.55 -2.42
C SER A 154 13.55 -15.68 -1.41
N SER A 155 14.01 -15.36 -0.20
CA SER A 155 14.16 -16.33 0.89
C SER A 155 12.84 -16.76 1.57
N ILE A 156 11.72 -16.08 1.27
CA ILE A 156 10.43 -16.27 1.92
C ILE A 156 9.44 -16.90 0.95
N LEU A 157 9.35 -18.24 0.97
CA LEU A 157 8.44 -19.01 0.10
C LEU A 157 8.59 -18.64 -1.39
N ASP A 158 9.83 -18.55 -1.85
CA ASP A 158 10.16 -18.15 -3.23
C ASP A 158 9.47 -16.83 -3.61
N GLY A 159 9.52 -15.85 -2.69
CA GLY A 159 8.96 -14.52 -2.91
C GLY A 159 9.75 -13.72 -3.96
N PRO A 160 9.24 -12.57 -4.39
CA PRO A 160 9.89 -11.81 -5.44
C PRO A 160 11.00 -10.88 -4.92
N ASP A 161 12.09 -10.79 -5.68
CA ASP A 161 12.92 -9.59 -5.73
C ASP A 161 12.28 -8.58 -6.71
N LEU A 162 11.39 -7.73 -6.19
CA LEU A 162 10.63 -6.79 -7.04
C LEU A 162 11.51 -5.75 -7.73
N LEU A 163 12.61 -5.36 -7.10
CA LEU A 163 13.52 -4.38 -7.70
C LEU A 163 14.15 -4.96 -8.96
N GLN A 164 14.54 -6.25 -8.93
CA GLN A 164 15.03 -6.95 -10.12
C GLN A 164 13.93 -7.19 -11.15
N VAL A 165 12.73 -7.64 -10.73
CA VAL A 165 11.59 -7.85 -11.65
C VAL A 165 11.30 -6.56 -12.41
N VAL A 166 11.15 -5.44 -11.72
CA VAL A 166 10.81 -4.15 -12.33
C VAL A 166 11.93 -3.63 -13.24
N ARG A 167 13.20 -3.80 -12.87
CA ARG A 167 14.34 -3.37 -13.70
C ARG A 167 14.61 -4.27 -14.90
N SER A 168 14.06 -5.49 -14.92
CA SER A 168 14.12 -6.39 -16.07
C SER A 168 13.09 -6.03 -17.16
N VAL A 169 12.07 -5.25 -16.82
CA VAL A 169 11.04 -4.79 -17.75
C VAL A 169 11.60 -3.66 -18.61
N GLU A 170 11.32 -3.69 -19.91
CA GLU A 170 11.71 -2.61 -20.82
C GLU A 170 11.19 -1.25 -20.28
N PRO A 171 12.05 -0.21 -20.16
CA PRO A 171 11.67 1.04 -19.51
C PRO A 171 10.39 1.69 -20.06
N ASP A 172 10.12 1.54 -21.36
CA ASP A 172 8.94 2.14 -22.01
C ASP A 172 7.63 1.42 -21.70
N LEU A 173 7.69 0.17 -21.20
CA LEU A 173 6.54 -0.57 -20.69
C LEU A 173 6.21 -0.21 -19.24
N LEU A 174 7.08 0.53 -18.54
CA LEU A 174 6.78 1.07 -17.21
C LEU A 174 5.94 2.35 -17.32
N PRO A 175 4.90 2.53 -16.48
CA PRO A 175 4.08 3.73 -16.49
C PRO A 175 4.95 4.97 -16.23
N GLN A 176 4.79 5.99 -17.08
CA GLN A 176 5.69 7.13 -17.15
C GLN A 176 5.88 7.83 -15.81
N ASP A 177 4.81 7.97 -15.02
CA ASP A 177 4.80 8.70 -13.74
C ASP A 177 5.51 7.97 -12.59
N VAL A 178 5.76 6.67 -12.73
CA VAL A 178 6.43 5.84 -11.71
C VAL A 178 7.75 5.24 -12.20
N ARG A 179 8.10 5.42 -13.48
CA ARG A 179 9.30 4.86 -14.10
C ARG A 179 10.59 5.24 -13.37
N GLN A 180 10.74 6.50 -12.97
CA GLN A 180 11.95 6.95 -12.27
C GLN A 180 12.11 6.27 -10.90
N GLU A 181 11.03 6.18 -10.12
CA GLU A 181 11.00 5.45 -8.84
C GLU A 181 11.43 3.98 -9.06
N CYS A 182 10.84 3.34 -10.06
CA CYS A 182 11.08 1.94 -10.41
C CYS A 182 12.55 1.65 -10.78
N LEU A 183 13.17 2.50 -11.59
CA LEU A 183 14.51 2.25 -12.12
C LEU A 183 15.61 2.79 -11.20
N SER A 184 15.37 3.94 -10.55
CA SER A 184 16.40 4.74 -9.90
C SER A 184 16.05 5.24 -8.49
N GLY A 185 14.90 4.81 -7.92
CA GLY A 185 14.47 5.25 -6.59
C GLY A 185 15.41 4.83 -5.47
N ILE A 186 16.07 3.67 -5.59
CA ILE A 186 17.03 3.15 -4.60
C ILE A 186 18.20 2.44 -5.28
N HIS A 187 19.43 2.64 -4.80
CA HIS A 187 20.60 1.91 -5.31
C HIS A 187 20.76 0.53 -4.66
N ASP A 188 21.40 -0.42 -5.36
CA ASP A 188 21.58 -1.79 -4.86
C ASP A 188 22.32 -1.86 -3.52
N ARG A 189 23.27 -0.95 -3.30
CA ARG A 189 24.02 -0.83 -2.03
C ARG A 189 23.21 -0.25 -0.87
N GLU A 190 22.03 0.29 -1.15
CA GLU A 190 21.14 0.95 -0.19
C GLU A 190 19.92 0.09 0.16
N ARG A 191 19.76 -1.07 -0.48
CA ARG A 191 18.68 -2.01 -0.19
C ARG A 191 18.60 -2.35 1.30
N ALA A 192 17.39 -2.54 1.79
CA ALA A 192 17.13 -2.99 3.14
C ALA A 192 17.64 -4.42 3.34
N VAL A 193 18.30 -4.67 4.48
CA VAL A 193 18.84 -5.97 4.86
C VAL A 193 18.34 -6.38 6.25
N PRO A 194 18.37 -7.68 6.61
CA PRO A 194 17.99 -8.13 7.94
C PRO A 194 18.69 -7.34 9.05
N GLY A 195 17.92 -6.87 10.03
CA GLY A 195 18.40 -6.04 11.14
C GLY A 195 18.29 -4.53 10.92
N ASP A 196 18.03 -4.05 9.70
CA ASP A 196 17.70 -2.64 9.45
C ASP A 196 16.41 -2.24 10.18
N TRP A 197 16.32 -0.96 10.54
CA TRP A 197 15.17 -0.39 11.21
C TRP A 197 14.21 0.30 10.24
N LEU A 198 12.92 -0.03 10.38
CA LEU A 198 11.79 0.59 9.71
C LEU A 198 10.88 1.27 10.75
N ALA A 199 10.67 2.58 10.61
CA ALA A 199 9.66 3.31 11.38
C ALA A 199 8.35 3.44 10.59
N ILE A 200 7.22 3.06 11.19
CA ILE A 200 5.91 3.13 10.54
C ILE A 200 4.99 4.07 11.33
N TRP A 201 4.60 5.18 10.71
CA TRP A 201 3.61 6.09 11.29
C TRP A 201 2.20 5.77 10.81
N GLY A 202 1.26 5.75 11.77
CA GLY A 202 -0.10 5.27 11.56
C GLY A 202 -0.17 3.74 11.65
N GLY A 203 0.54 3.16 12.62
CA GLY A 203 0.71 1.71 12.74
C GLY A 203 -0.55 0.88 12.96
N SER A 204 -1.71 1.52 13.15
CA SER A 204 -3.02 0.86 13.19
C SER A 204 -3.68 0.70 11.82
N SER A 205 -3.10 1.27 10.75
CA SER A 205 -3.64 1.15 9.39
C SER A 205 -3.47 -0.26 8.82
N THR A 206 -4.30 -0.62 7.84
CA THR A 206 -4.22 -1.90 7.13
C THR A 206 -2.88 -2.12 6.44
N SER A 207 -2.37 -1.08 5.78
CA SER A 207 -1.07 -1.14 5.09
C SER A 207 0.06 -1.30 6.09
N ALA A 208 0.00 -0.62 7.25
CA ALA A 208 0.98 -0.81 8.31
C ALA A 208 0.93 -2.25 8.86
N ASN A 209 -0.26 -2.81 9.09
CA ASN A 209 -0.42 -4.19 9.54
C ASN A 209 0.32 -5.17 8.62
N LEU A 210 0.04 -5.12 7.31
CA LEU A 210 0.67 -6.02 6.34
C LEU A 210 2.17 -5.72 6.17
N ALA A 211 2.58 -4.45 6.18
CA ALA A 211 3.99 -4.08 6.14
C ALA A 211 4.77 -4.64 7.33
N VAL A 212 4.21 -4.61 8.54
CA VAL A 212 4.84 -5.21 9.74
C VAL A 212 5.02 -6.71 9.57
N GLN A 213 3.96 -7.42 9.13
CA GLN A 213 4.06 -8.88 8.92
C GLN A 213 5.18 -9.21 7.93
N LEU A 214 5.22 -8.55 6.78
CA LEU A 214 6.20 -8.79 5.72
C LEU A 214 7.63 -8.38 6.12
N ALA A 215 7.79 -7.22 6.75
CA ALA A 215 9.08 -6.73 7.23
C ALA A 215 9.72 -7.69 8.25
N ARG A 216 8.90 -8.30 9.11
CA ARG A 216 9.38 -9.27 10.11
C ARG A 216 9.84 -10.59 9.49
N LEU A 217 9.21 -11.03 8.40
CA LEU A 217 9.61 -12.27 7.70
C LEU A 217 11.05 -12.17 7.16
N VAL A 218 11.48 -10.99 6.72
CA VAL A 218 12.84 -10.73 6.23
C VAL A 218 13.79 -10.19 7.33
N GLY A 219 13.37 -10.21 8.59
CA GLY A 219 14.21 -9.86 9.73
C GLY A 219 14.43 -8.36 9.95
N LEU A 220 13.58 -7.48 9.41
CA LEU A 220 13.63 -6.05 9.75
C LEU A 220 13.12 -5.82 11.18
N ARG A 221 13.66 -4.77 11.81
CA ARG A 221 13.19 -4.27 13.10
C ARG A 221 12.20 -3.14 12.88
N VAL A 222 11.13 -3.12 13.67
CA VAL A 222 10.01 -2.21 13.43
C VAL A 222 9.77 -1.31 14.64
N VAL A 223 9.73 0.00 14.36
CA VAL A 223 9.12 0.98 15.25
C VAL A 223 7.70 1.27 14.76
N ILE A 224 6.71 1.17 15.63
CA ILE A 224 5.34 1.62 15.34
C ILE A 224 5.05 2.90 16.10
N ILE A 225 4.62 3.93 15.36
CA ILE A 225 4.08 5.17 15.89
C ILE A 225 2.56 5.17 15.71
N VAL A 226 1.83 5.25 16.82
CA VAL A 226 0.37 5.09 16.85
C VAL A 226 -0.24 5.82 18.05
N ASP A 227 -1.54 6.08 18.01
CA ASP A 227 -2.32 6.45 19.20
C ASP A 227 -2.27 5.26 20.19
N LYS A 228 -1.40 5.34 21.20
CA LYS A 228 -1.19 4.23 22.15
C LYS A 228 -2.37 4.04 23.07
N ALA A 229 -3.14 5.10 23.35
CA ALA A 229 -4.35 4.98 24.15
C ALA A 229 -5.38 4.09 23.44
N LYS A 230 -5.54 4.24 22.12
CA LYS A 230 -6.48 3.43 21.33
C LYS A 230 -5.95 2.05 20.94
N HIS A 231 -4.67 1.94 20.62
CA HIS A 231 -4.14 0.75 19.94
C HIS A 231 -2.96 0.09 20.65
N GLY A 232 -2.40 0.73 21.67
CA GLY A 232 -1.13 0.35 22.26
C GLY A 232 -1.15 -1.03 22.92
N LEU A 233 -2.17 -1.31 23.75
CA LEU A 233 -2.29 -2.60 24.44
C LEU A 233 -2.42 -3.75 23.43
N ARG A 234 -3.37 -3.60 22.49
CA ARG A 234 -3.61 -4.60 21.45
C ARG A 234 -2.34 -4.90 20.65
N LEU A 235 -1.59 -3.88 20.22
CA LEU A 235 -0.35 -4.09 19.46
C LEU A 235 0.77 -4.68 20.31
N ALA A 236 0.91 -4.26 21.57
CA ALA A 236 1.94 -4.78 22.48
C ALA A 236 1.76 -6.27 22.77
N ASP A 237 0.51 -6.74 22.85
CA ASP A 237 0.17 -8.14 23.13
C ASP A 237 -0.01 -9.00 21.87
N HIS A 238 0.04 -8.40 20.67
CA HIS A 238 -0.22 -9.11 19.43
C HIS A 238 0.95 -10.02 19.04
N GLY A 239 0.71 -11.33 18.89
CA GLY A 239 1.77 -12.30 18.59
C GLY A 239 2.58 -12.04 17.31
N VAL A 240 1.95 -11.45 16.28
CA VAL A 240 2.61 -11.12 15.00
C VAL A 240 2.98 -9.62 14.86
N LEU A 241 2.06 -8.70 15.20
CA LEU A 241 2.20 -7.26 14.94
C LEU A 241 2.95 -6.50 16.03
N ARG A 242 3.39 -7.16 17.10
CA ARG A 242 4.14 -6.51 18.17
C ARG A 242 5.43 -5.90 17.62
N PRO A 243 5.60 -4.56 17.71
CA PRO A 243 6.81 -3.91 17.24
C PRO A 243 7.96 -4.11 18.22
N ASP A 244 9.19 -3.89 17.74
CA ASP A 244 10.38 -3.83 18.59
C ASP A 244 10.40 -2.55 19.45
N LEU A 245 9.75 -1.48 18.98
CA LEU A 245 9.52 -0.24 19.72
C LEU A 245 8.12 0.34 19.43
N LEU A 246 7.35 0.63 20.48
CA LEU A 246 6.00 1.21 20.38
C LEU A 246 5.95 2.63 20.95
N VAL A 247 5.69 3.61 20.07
CA VAL A 247 5.76 5.05 20.36
C VAL A 247 4.39 5.70 20.21
N ASP A 248 4.06 6.62 21.12
CA ASP A 248 2.79 7.36 21.06
C ASP A 248 2.84 8.47 20.00
N SER A 249 1.76 8.66 19.25
CA SER A 249 1.68 9.68 18.20
C SER A 249 1.19 11.05 18.65
N HIS A 250 0.65 11.23 19.87
CA HIS A 250 0.01 12.49 20.27
C HIS A 250 0.99 13.66 20.43
N SER A 251 2.24 13.37 20.76
CA SER A 251 3.30 14.36 20.77
C SER A 251 4.33 14.00 19.71
N PRO A 252 4.20 14.52 18.47
CA PRO A 252 5.11 14.16 17.38
C PRO A 252 6.58 14.46 17.67
N ALA A 253 6.87 15.62 18.26
CA ALA A 253 8.22 15.97 18.69
C ALA A 253 8.79 14.95 19.68
N ARG A 254 8.00 14.53 20.67
CA ARG A 254 8.41 13.50 21.63
C ARG A 254 8.60 12.14 20.96
N ALA A 255 7.76 11.80 19.99
CA ALA A 255 7.92 10.57 19.22
C ALA A 255 9.27 10.55 18.50
N VAL A 256 9.64 11.65 17.85
CA VAL A 256 10.96 11.83 17.20
C VAL A 256 12.10 11.65 18.19
N GLU A 257 12.05 12.32 19.35
CA GLU A 257 13.07 12.18 20.40
C GLU A 257 13.24 10.72 20.86
N ILE A 258 12.13 10.01 21.07
CA ILE A 258 12.15 8.60 21.50
C ILE A 258 12.79 7.73 20.41
N ILE A 259 12.43 7.94 19.14
CA ILE A 259 12.99 7.17 18.02
C ILE A 259 14.50 7.42 17.93
N ARG A 260 14.94 8.68 17.99
CA ARG A 260 16.37 9.04 17.96
C ARG A 260 17.14 8.45 19.15
N ALA A 261 16.57 8.50 20.35
CA ALA A 261 17.23 7.98 21.54
C ALA A 261 17.41 6.46 21.53
N ASN A 262 16.49 5.71 20.92
CA ASN A 262 16.49 4.24 20.94
C ASN A 262 17.06 3.60 19.66
N VAL A 263 16.91 4.28 18.52
CA VAL A 263 17.33 3.79 17.20
C VAL A 263 18.45 4.65 16.63
N GLY A 264 18.29 5.98 16.69
CA GLY A 264 19.29 6.96 16.26
C GLY A 264 19.71 6.79 14.81
N LYS A 265 21.02 6.91 14.55
CA LYS A 265 21.63 6.79 13.20
C LYS A 265 21.44 5.43 12.51
N LYS A 266 20.81 4.45 13.19
CA LYS A 266 20.46 3.14 12.61
C LYS A 266 19.09 3.15 11.90
N LEU A 267 18.29 4.21 12.06
CA LEU A 267 17.01 4.32 11.35
C LEU A 267 17.29 4.69 9.89
N ARG A 268 17.00 3.75 8.98
CA ARG A 268 17.22 3.93 7.54
C ARG A 268 15.93 4.05 6.75
N PHE A 269 14.85 3.43 7.21
CA PHE A 269 13.61 3.37 6.46
C PHE A 269 12.45 3.91 7.28
N ALA A 270 11.55 4.65 6.62
CA ALA A 270 10.30 5.11 7.20
C ALA A 270 9.13 4.94 6.23
N LEU A 271 7.96 4.58 6.75
CA LEU A 271 6.71 4.45 6.03
C LEU A 271 5.62 5.27 6.71
N ASP A 272 5.10 6.28 6.02
CA ASP A 272 3.95 7.05 6.46
C ASP A 272 2.65 6.55 5.83
N THR A 273 1.66 6.26 6.68
CA THR A 273 0.32 5.83 6.26
C THR A 273 -0.78 6.84 6.59
N THR A 274 -0.41 8.04 7.05
CA THR A 274 -1.33 9.01 7.67
C THR A 274 -1.42 10.29 6.84
N GLY A 275 -0.33 11.04 6.70
CA GLY A 275 -0.32 12.30 5.97
C GLY A 275 1.01 13.04 5.99
N ARG A 276 1.04 14.20 5.35
CA ARG A 276 2.27 14.99 5.15
C ARG A 276 2.93 15.42 6.46
N ASP A 277 2.15 15.72 7.50
CA ASP A 277 2.69 16.21 8.78
C ASP A 277 3.37 15.08 9.59
N SER A 278 2.80 13.88 9.56
CA SER A 278 3.43 12.70 10.14
C SER A 278 4.62 12.22 9.32
N ALA A 279 4.56 12.33 7.99
CA ALA A 279 5.71 12.08 7.12
C ALA A 279 6.85 13.07 7.41
N LYS A 280 6.55 14.33 7.72
CA LYS A 280 7.55 15.30 8.19
C LYS A 280 8.16 14.89 9.53
N SER A 281 7.36 14.38 10.46
CA SER A 281 7.88 13.89 11.74
C SER A 281 8.79 12.67 11.55
N LEU A 282 8.46 11.77 10.61
CA LEU A 282 9.36 10.68 10.22
C LEU A 282 10.64 11.18 9.55
N LEU A 283 10.55 12.21 8.70
CA LEU A 283 11.72 12.87 8.13
C LEU A 283 12.63 13.40 9.23
N ASP A 284 12.07 14.11 10.21
CA ASP A 284 12.84 14.59 11.34
C ASP A 284 13.51 13.41 12.06
N ALA A 285 12.82 12.29 12.28
CA ALA A 285 13.43 11.09 12.89
C ALA A 285 14.57 10.47 12.06
N LEU A 286 14.55 10.60 10.72
CA LEU A 286 15.60 10.11 9.82
C LEU A 286 16.82 11.05 9.75
N THR A 287 16.62 12.35 9.91
CA THR A 287 17.69 13.35 9.78
C THR A 287 18.54 13.41 11.05
N PRO A 288 19.89 13.26 10.95
CA PRO A 288 20.80 13.39 12.09
C PRO A 288 20.75 14.79 12.75
N ASP A 289 21.03 14.84 14.06
CA ASP A 289 21.03 16.10 14.84
C ASP A 289 22.03 17.15 14.28
N ASP A 290 23.17 16.68 13.74
CA ASP A 290 24.25 17.52 13.20
C ASP A 290 23.81 18.40 12.00
N GLU A 291 22.73 18.03 11.29
CA GLU A 291 22.22 18.73 10.10
C GLU A 291 21.05 19.68 10.41
N LEU A 292 20.39 19.51 11.56
CA LEU A 292 19.25 20.34 11.97
C LEU A 292 19.66 21.65 12.64
N GLU A 293 20.86 21.71 13.23
CA GLU A 293 21.41 22.96 13.78
C GLU A 293 21.82 23.95 12.69
N GLY A 294 22.17 23.50 11.49
CA GLY A 294 22.53 24.36 10.35
C GLY A 294 21.36 25.12 9.71
N VAL A 295 20.11 24.81 10.09
CA VAL A 295 18.88 25.43 9.53
C VAL A 295 18.36 26.59 10.40
N LYS A 296 18.95 26.82 11.58
CA LYS A 296 18.60 27.94 12.45
C LYS A 296 19.69 29.01 12.44
N VAL A 297 19.51 30.03 11.60
CA VAL A 297 19.70 31.48 11.85
C VAL A 297 19.72 32.17 10.48
N GLY A 298 18.68 32.94 10.18
CA GLY A 298 18.56 33.74 8.98
C GLY A 298 17.79 35.02 9.28
N GLU A 299 18.27 35.81 10.24
CA GLU A 299 17.87 37.21 10.40
C GLU A 299 19.11 38.12 10.46
N GLU A 300 19.11 39.07 9.52
CA GLU A 300 19.74 40.39 9.46
C GLU A 300 21.28 40.62 9.40
N LYS A 301 21.63 41.32 8.30
CA LYS A 301 22.46 42.54 8.17
C LYS A 301 23.98 42.47 7.89
N THR A 302 24.29 42.83 6.63
CA THR A 302 25.31 43.80 6.14
C THR A 302 26.75 43.72 6.66
N THR A 303 27.71 43.43 5.76
CA THR A 303 28.58 44.41 5.07
C THR A 303 29.65 43.70 4.24
N THR A 304 29.91 44.24 3.06
CA THR A 304 30.96 43.86 2.11
C THR A 304 32.37 44.12 2.67
N THR A 305 33.24 43.11 2.67
CA THR A 305 34.68 43.28 2.42
C THR A 305 35.22 42.02 1.74
N THR A 306 35.84 42.22 0.57
CA THR A 306 36.52 41.22 -0.23
C THR A 306 37.84 40.78 0.43
N THR A 307 37.93 39.53 0.86
CA THR A 307 39.21 38.84 1.10
C THR A 307 39.12 37.42 0.53
N THR A 308 40.04 37.08 -0.36
CA THR A 308 40.17 35.74 -0.95
C THR A 308 40.75 34.77 0.08
N PRO A 309 40.17 33.55 0.27
CA PRO A 309 40.75 32.55 1.16
C PRO A 309 42.00 31.89 0.54
N PRO A 310 42.97 31.43 1.35
CA PRO A 310 44.12 30.67 0.88
C PRO A 310 43.72 29.28 0.36
N PRO A 311 44.51 28.66 -0.54
CA PRO A 311 44.20 27.37 -1.13
C PRO A 311 44.18 26.27 -0.06
N SER A 312 43.11 25.46 -0.09
CA SER A 312 42.94 24.31 0.82
C SER A 312 43.88 23.16 0.45
N PRO A 313 44.33 22.33 1.42
CA PRO A 313 45.22 21.19 1.16
C PRO A 313 44.53 20.09 0.34
N PRO A 314 45.29 19.15 -0.26
CA PRO A 314 44.75 18.11 -1.15
C PRO A 314 43.77 17.19 -0.41
N ASP A 315 42.70 16.81 -1.12
CA ASP A 315 41.59 15.99 -0.65
C ASP A 315 42.03 14.75 0.14
N THR A 316 41.86 14.79 1.46
CA THR A 316 41.60 13.58 2.25
C THR A 316 40.41 12.86 1.63
N PRO A 317 40.49 11.55 1.33
CA PRO A 317 39.38 10.82 0.72
C PRO A 317 38.14 10.98 1.61
N ARG A 318 37.14 11.71 1.11
CA ARG A 318 35.82 11.81 1.74
C ARG A 318 35.37 10.38 2.06
N ARG A 319 35.24 10.08 3.36
CA ARG A 319 34.58 8.87 3.86
C ARG A 319 33.38 8.58 2.96
N GLN A 320 33.28 7.34 2.46
CA GLN A 320 32.10 6.83 1.75
C GLN A 320 30.84 7.42 2.37
N ARG A 321 30.08 8.22 1.61
CA ARG A 321 28.78 8.72 2.05
C ARG A 321 27.99 7.51 2.55
N SER A 322 27.65 7.56 3.84
CA SER A 322 26.76 6.66 4.55
C SER A 322 25.49 6.44 3.73
N GLN A 323 24.98 5.22 3.71
CA GLN A 323 23.74 4.85 3.02
C GLN A 323 22.64 5.90 3.27
N SER A 324 21.92 6.29 2.22
CA SER A 324 20.81 7.23 2.34
C SER A 324 19.69 6.65 3.23
N ALA A 325 18.96 7.54 3.90
CA ALA A 325 17.69 7.22 4.52
C ALA A 325 16.56 7.30 3.48
N HIS A 326 15.47 6.56 3.70
CA HIS A 326 14.37 6.42 2.73
C HIS A 326 13.02 6.66 3.42
N LEU A 327 12.28 7.66 2.96
CA LEU A 327 10.94 7.99 3.44
C LEU A 327 9.89 7.67 2.37
N VAL A 328 9.03 6.71 2.66
CA VAL A 328 7.89 6.32 1.82
C VAL A 328 6.62 6.97 2.34
N GLY A 329 5.89 7.70 1.50
CA GLY A 329 4.61 8.31 1.86
C GLY A 329 3.44 7.72 1.08
N LEU A 330 2.52 7.02 1.76
CA LEU A 330 1.32 6.45 1.09
C LEU A 330 0.25 7.51 0.79
N THR A 331 0.08 8.47 1.70
CA THR A 331 -0.98 9.50 1.60
C THR A 331 -0.40 10.89 1.30
N GLY A 332 0.91 11.06 1.48
CA GLY A 332 1.63 12.26 1.09
C GLY A 332 3.02 12.33 1.71
N LEU A 333 3.90 13.06 1.02
CA LEU A 333 5.24 13.41 1.48
C LEU A 333 5.31 14.90 1.89
N PRO A 334 6.35 15.29 2.64
CA PRO A 334 6.63 16.71 2.87
C PRO A 334 6.75 17.49 1.56
N LYS A 335 6.40 18.79 1.60
CA LYS A 335 6.56 19.66 0.42
C LYS A 335 8.04 19.93 0.14
N GLY A 336 8.39 20.04 -1.14
CA GLY A 336 9.75 20.36 -1.59
C GLY A 336 10.55 19.12 -1.96
N GLN A 337 11.85 19.33 -2.22
CA GLN A 337 12.78 18.24 -2.48
C GLN A 337 13.21 17.58 -1.17
N ALA A 338 13.58 16.30 -1.25
CA ALA A 338 14.16 15.61 -0.11
C ALA A 338 15.49 16.27 0.30
N PRO A 339 15.80 16.38 1.60
CA PRO A 339 17.08 16.90 2.06
C PRO A 339 18.23 15.97 1.66
N GLU A 340 19.47 16.48 1.75
CA GLU A 340 20.66 15.66 1.51
C GLU A 340 20.65 14.43 2.44
N GLY A 341 21.00 13.26 1.90
CA GLY A 341 21.02 12.02 2.67
C GLY A 341 19.66 11.33 2.86
N VAL A 342 18.56 11.89 2.35
CA VAL A 342 17.23 11.26 2.38
C VAL A 342 16.64 11.14 0.97
N ALA A 343 16.05 10.00 0.65
CA ALA A 343 15.24 9.77 -0.54
C ALA A 343 13.75 9.77 -0.20
N TYR A 344 12.96 10.44 -1.03
CA TYR A 344 11.50 10.40 -0.97
C TYR A 344 10.96 9.42 -1.98
N HIS A 345 10.02 8.58 -1.54
CA HIS A 345 9.42 7.55 -2.37
C HIS A 345 7.91 7.71 -2.42
N THR A 346 7.39 7.68 -3.66
CA THR A 346 5.96 7.51 -3.90
C THR A 346 5.74 6.09 -4.38
N VAL A 347 4.88 5.33 -3.71
CA VAL A 347 4.70 3.91 -4.00
C VAL A 347 4.14 3.72 -5.42
N PRO A 348 4.80 2.92 -6.27
CA PRO A 348 4.46 2.81 -7.68
C PRO A 348 3.27 1.86 -7.92
N ILE A 349 2.12 2.08 -7.28
CA ILE A 349 0.95 1.16 -7.30
C ILE A 349 0.53 0.74 -8.71
N LYS A 350 0.68 1.61 -9.71
CA LYS A 350 0.30 1.33 -11.11
C LYS A 350 0.98 0.09 -11.69
N ILE A 351 2.22 -0.18 -11.31
CA ILE A 351 2.93 -1.33 -11.88
C ILE A 351 2.26 -2.66 -11.49
N PHE A 352 1.47 -2.71 -10.42
CA PHE A 352 0.74 -3.92 -10.05
C PHE A 352 -0.29 -4.32 -11.12
N HIS A 353 -1.01 -3.36 -11.70
CA HIS A 353 -2.04 -3.64 -12.72
C HIS A 353 -1.60 -3.38 -14.16
N GLU A 354 -0.57 -2.56 -14.38
CA GLU A 354 -0.07 -2.26 -15.73
C GLU A 354 1.11 -3.17 -16.14
N VAL A 355 1.81 -3.80 -15.19
CA VAL A 355 2.97 -4.68 -15.48
C VAL A 355 2.67 -6.11 -15.04
N PRO A 356 2.29 -7.01 -15.97
CA PRO A 356 1.86 -8.38 -15.65
C PRO A 356 2.87 -9.15 -14.77
N ALA A 357 4.17 -9.05 -15.08
CA ALA A 357 5.21 -9.73 -14.31
C ALA A 357 5.25 -9.32 -12.82
N VAL A 358 4.92 -8.06 -12.52
CA VAL A 358 4.85 -7.58 -11.12
C VAL A 358 3.55 -8.08 -10.48
N GLY A 359 2.41 -7.91 -11.16
CA GLY A 359 1.12 -8.39 -10.65
C GLY A 359 1.15 -9.89 -10.33
N GLU A 360 1.64 -10.70 -11.26
CA GLU A 360 1.74 -12.16 -11.11
C GLU A 360 2.65 -12.55 -9.94
N ALA A 361 3.83 -11.93 -9.85
CA ALA A 361 4.76 -12.15 -8.75
C ALA A 361 4.11 -11.86 -7.38
N LEU A 362 3.38 -10.74 -7.25
CA LEU A 362 2.71 -10.37 -6.00
C LEU A 362 1.57 -11.33 -5.66
N VAL A 363 0.74 -11.67 -6.65
CA VAL A 363 -0.46 -12.47 -6.45
C VAL A 363 -0.10 -13.92 -6.10
N LEU A 364 0.79 -14.55 -6.87
CA LEU A 364 1.20 -15.93 -6.62
C LEU A 364 1.93 -16.07 -5.28
N TRP A 365 2.73 -15.06 -4.91
CA TRP A 365 3.37 -15.05 -3.60
C TRP A 365 2.35 -14.91 -2.46
N LEU A 366 1.32 -14.05 -2.62
CA LEU A 366 0.26 -13.94 -1.61
C LEU A 366 -0.49 -15.26 -1.42
N GLU A 367 -0.76 -16.02 -2.47
CA GLU A 367 -1.37 -17.35 -2.35
C GLU A 367 -0.54 -18.26 -1.43
N ARG A 368 0.78 -18.29 -1.61
CA ARG A 368 1.70 -19.08 -0.78
C ARG A 368 1.76 -18.56 0.66
N LEU A 369 1.79 -17.25 0.85
CA LEU A 369 1.79 -16.62 2.19
C LEU A 369 0.51 -16.94 2.97
N LEU A 370 -0.65 -16.91 2.32
CA LEU A 370 -1.93 -17.26 2.94
C LEU A 370 -2.04 -18.75 3.22
N ALA A 371 -1.61 -19.60 2.29
CA ALA A 371 -1.66 -21.06 2.45
C ALA A 371 -0.77 -21.54 3.61
N SER A 372 0.41 -20.92 3.78
CA SER A 372 1.34 -21.21 4.87
C SER A 372 0.95 -20.55 6.21
N GLY A 373 0.07 -19.54 6.19
CA GLY A 373 -0.29 -18.75 7.36
C GLY A 373 0.80 -17.77 7.84
N LEU A 374 1.84 -17.52 7.03
CA LEU A 374 2.88 -16.53 7.32
C LEU A 374 2.35 -15.10 7.27
N VAL A 375 1.33 -14.85 6.45
CA VAL A 375 0.56 -13.61 6.48
C VAL A 375 -0.88 -13.93 6.87
N LYS A 376 -1.40 -13.15 7.82
CA LYS A 376 -2.77 -13.24 8.30
C LYS A 376 -3.57 -12.03 7.84
N PRO A 377 -4.84 -12.21 7.45
CA PRO A 377 -5.68 -11.09 7.09
C PRO A 377 -5.87 -10.13 8.27
N PRO A 378 -5.89 -8.81 8.04
CA PRO A 378 -6.29 -7.84 9.03
C PRO A 378 -7.69 -8.12 9.61
N GLU A 379 -7.85 -7.81 10.89
CA GLU A 379 -9.08 -8.03 11.66
C GLU A 379 -10.28 -7.30 11.05
N VAL A 380 -11.41 -7.99 10.92
CA VAL A 380 -12.70 -7.40 10.53
C VAL A 380 -13.38 -6.87 11.78
N LEU A 381 -13.61 -5.55 11.85
CA LEU A 381 -14.27 -4.91 12.99
C LEU A 381 -15.78 -4.78 12.80
N ALA A 382 -16.22 -4.72 11.55
CA ALA A 382 -17.62 -4.58 11.21
C ALA A 382 -17.89 -5.10 9.80
N ALA A 383 -19.11 -5.57 9.60
CA ALA A 383 -19.64 -5.98 8.32
C ALA A 383 -21.01 -5.33 8.10
N GLU A 384 -21.21 -4.74 6.93
CA GLU A 384 -22.53 -4.32 6.45
C GLU A 384 -23.08 -5.37 5.47
N GLN A 385 -24.34 -5.23 5.07
CA GLN A 385 -25.03 -6.17 4.18
C GLN A 385 -25.67 -5.42 3.00
N GLY A 386 -25.64 -6.07 1.84
CA GLY A 386 -26.19 -5.61 0.56
C GLY A 386 -25.43 -4.44 -0.06
N PHE A 387 -25.75 -4.10 -1.31
CA PHE A 387 -25.16 -2.96 -2.01
C PHE A 387 -25.40 -1.63 -1.28
N ASP A 388 -26.58 -1.43 -0.68
CA ASP A 388 -26.86 -0.25 0.16
C ASP A 388 -25.95 -0.17 1.40
N GLY A 389 -25.38 -1.30 1.84
CA GLY A 389 -24.41 -1.39 2.93
C GLY A 389 -23.10 -0.69 2.65
N VAL A 390 -22.73 -0.48 1.38
CA VAL A 390 -21.49 0.21 1.01
C VAL A 390 -21.50 1.65 1.52
N ASN A 391 -22.54 2.43 1.23
CA ASN A 391 -22.62 3.82 1.72
C ASN A 391 -22.58 3.88 3.25
N ARG A 392 -23.30 2.98 3.95
CA ARG A 392 -23.27 2.92 5.42
C ARG A 392 -21.86 2.62 5.95
N GLY A 393 -21.17 1.65 5.35
CA GLY A 393 -19.80 1.30 5.71
C GLY A 393 -18.82 2.44 5.49
N LEU A 394 -18.92 3.11 4.33
CA LEU A 394 -18.11 4.27 3.98
C LEU A 394 -18.37 5.45 4.92
N ASP A 395 -19.61 5.70 5.33
CA ASP A 395 -19.97 6.75 6.29
C ASP A 395 -19.33 6.52 7.66
N ARG A 396 -19.34 5.27 8.15
CA ARG A 396 -18.69 4.89 9.42
C ARG A 396 -17.17 5.07 9.35
N MET A 397 -16.55 4.70 8.22
CA MET A 397 -15.13 4.95 7.97
C MET A 397 -14.81 6.45 7.93
N ARG A 398 -15.65 7.26 7.26
CA ARG A 398 -15.49 8.73 7.19
C ARG A 398 -15.54 9.38 8.58
N LYS A 399 -16.39 8.87 9.48
CA LYS A 399 -16.52 9.34 10.86
C LYS A 399 -15.41 8.83 11.79
N GLY A 400 -14.52 7.96 11.31
CA GLY A 400 -13.45 7.37 12.12
C GLY A 400 -13.92 6.30 13.10
N GLU A 401 -15.12 5.73 12.89
CA GLU A 401 -15.67 4.67 13.75
C GLU A 401 -14.97 3.32 13.54
N ILE A 402 -14.28 3.16 12.41
CA ILE A 402 -13.48 1.98 12.09
C ILE A 402 -12.00 2.35 12.21
N SER A 403 -11.34 1.85 13.25
CA SER A 403 -9.93 2.13 13.54
C SER A 403 -9.21 0.88 14.06
N GLY A 404 -8.05 0.55 13.47
CA GLY A 404 -7.25 -0.61 13.87
C GLY A 404 -7.64 -1.94 13.22
N GLY A 405 -8.61 -1.93 12.31
CA GLY A 405 -9.08 -3.09 11.55
C GLY A 405 -9.97 -2.65 10.39
N ARG A 406 -10.82 -3.54 9.89
CA ARG A 406 -11.43 -3.42 8.55
C ARG A 406 -12.94 -3.49 8.57
N MET A 407 -13.52 -2.79 7.58
CA MET A 407 -14.94 -2.82 7.25
C MET A 407 -15.12 -3.61 5.96
N VAL A 408 -16.07 -4.53 5.96
CA VAL A 408 -16.48 -5.31 4.77
C VAL A 408 -17.97 -5.16 4.53
N VAL A 409 -18.43 -5.52 3.34
CA VAL A 409 -19.85 -5.55 2.98
C VAL A 409 -20.15 -6.87 2.30
N ASP A 410 -20.98 -7.72 2.92
CA ASP A 410 -21.46 -8.93 2.26
C ASP A 410 -22.61 -8.58 1.31
N ILE A 411 -22.58 -9.12 0.11
CA ILE A 411 -23.52 -8.80 -0.97
C ILE A 411 -24.58 -9.89 -1.10
N SER A 412 -24.25 -11.11 -0.64
CA SER A 412 -25.06 -12.33 -0.71
C SER A 412 -25.41 -12.86 0.68
#